data_AF-R1GII1-F1
#
_entry.id   AF-R1GII1-F1
#
_cell.length_a   1.000
_cell.length_b   1.000
_cell.length_c   1.000
_cell.angle_alpha   90.00
_cell.angle_beta   90.00
_cell.angle_gamma   90.00
#
_symmetry.space_group_name_H-M   'P 1'
#
loop_
_entity.id
_entity.type
_entity.pdbx_description
1 polymer ?
#
loop_
_entity_poly.entity_id
_entity_poly.type
_entity_poly.pdbx_seq_one_letter_code
_entity_poly.pdbx_strand_id
1 'polypeptide(L)'
;MQIHEVILTASMELAKPESPAGLGGDIWNSLHPVLLASFVCVGACSIGLAFITYYLHQVFAWAIYKRISADVDVRRRHLQYQLYLVTAKLCLFSSVGFLFIYGFVELRPEQPEFAVTMLLVPLAVLKPILAVYFIKHEVTSGAMTIIALYIAQTAYLLSRVVIVAGKSEQSAADDAIIFFATAALFCTILTLATVIQCLRNFDRRQSNNDGLE
;
A
#
# COMPACT_ATOMS: atom_id res chain seq x y z
N MET A 1 51.59 -8.42 -33.48
CA MET A 1 50.92 -7.16 -33.83
C MET A 1 49.45 -7.32 -34.20
N GLN A 2 49.01 -8.46 -34.78
CA GLN A 2 47.59 -8.66 -35.16
C GLN A 2 46.61 -8.88 -34.00
N ILE A 3 47.03 -9.44 -32.87
CA ILE A 3 46.10 -9.77 -31.76
C ILE A 3 45.55 -8.50 -31.09
N HIS A 4 46.35 -7.44 -31.01
CA HIS A 4 45.93 -6.18 -30.40
C HIS A 4 44.94 -5.39 -31.29
N GLU A 5 45.08 -5.51 -32.62
CA GLU A 5 44.13 -4.96 -33.59
C GLU A 5 42.79 -5.69 -33.52
N VAL A 6 42.79 -7.03 -33.41
CA VAL A 6 41.56 -7.83 -33.31
C VAL A 6 40.77 -7.51 -32.04
N ILE A 7 41.46 -7.30 -30.92
CA ILE A 7 40.84 -6.90 -29.65
C ILE A 7 40.27 -5.47 -29.76
N LEU A 8 40.98 -4.54 -30.41
CA LEU A 8 40.48 -3.18 -30.66
C LEU A 8 39.27 -3.17 -31.61
N THR A 9 39.27 -3.96 -32.67
CA THR A 9 38.11 -4.08 -33.57
C THR A 9 36.92 -4.75 -32.91
N ALA A 10 37.15 -5.78 -32.08
CA ALA A 10 36.07 -6.45 -31.34
C ALA A 10 35.47 -5.55 -30.24
N SER A 11 36.30 -4.74 -29.58
CA SER A 11 35.81 -3.75 -28.59
C SER A 11 35.17 -2.54 -29.25
N MET A 12 35.54 -2.17 -30.49
CA MET A 12 34.83 -1.13 -31.27
C MET A 12 33.46 -1.61 -31.78
N GLU A 13 33.30 -2.89 -32.13
CA GLU A 13 31.98 -3.45 -32.48
C GLU A 13 31.03 -3.51 -31.27
N LEU A 14 31.55 -3.83 -30.07
CA LEU A 14 30.76 -3.77 -28.82
C LEU A 14 30.54 -2.35 -28.29
N ALA A 15 31.38 -1.39 -28.69
CA ALA A 15 31.24 0.03 -28.33
C ALA A 15 30.45 0.84 -29.37
N LYS A 16 29.96 0.20 -30.45
CA LYS A 16 29.06 0.84 -31.40
C LYS A 16 27.75 1.13 -30.66
N PRO A 17 27.39 2.40 -30.41
CA PRO A 17 26.07 2.69 -29.91
C PRO A 17 25.12 2.37 -31.06
N GLU A 18 24.51 1.20 -31.03
CA GLU A 18 23.24 1.02 -31.68
C GLU A 18 22.31 2.06 -31.08
N SER A 19 22.15 3.16 -31.83
CA SER A 19 21.38 4.30 -31.41
C SER A 19 19.98 3.81 -31.05
N PRO A 20 19.52 4.03 -29.80
CA PRO A 20 18.32 3.37 -29.26
C PRO A 20 17.00 3.96 -29.82
N ALA A 21 17.04 4.61 -31.00
CA ALA A 21 15.86 5.19 -31.63
C ALA A 21 14.98 4.13 -32.33
N GLY A 22 15.55 3.01 -32.79
CA GLY A 22 14.80 1.90 -33.40
C GLY A 22 14.27 0.90 -32.38
N LEU A 23 15.11 0.52 -31.41
CA LEU A 23 14.76 -0.50 -30.41
C LEU A 23 13.60 -0.07 -29.52
N GLY A 24 13.59 1.20 -29.06
CA GLY A 24 12.51 1.75 -28.24
C GLY A 24 11.14 1.71 -28.92
N GLY A 25 11.09 1.97 -30.23
CA GLY A 25 9.86 1.92 -31.03
C GLY A 25 9.29 0.51 -31.14
N ASP A 26 10.15 -0.49 -31.36
CA ASP A 26 9.75 -1.90 -31.48
C ASP A 26 9.28 -2.49 -30.14
N ILE A 27 9.95 -2.15 -29.04
CA ILE A 27 9.57 -2.57 -27.69
C ILE A 27 8.24 -1.92 -27.29
N TRP A 28 8.09 -0.61 -27.55
CA TRP A 28 6.86 0.13 -27.25
C TRP A 28 5.66 -0.39 -28.05
N ASN A 29 5.83 -0.66 -29.35
CA ASN A 29 4.77 -1.22 -30.19
C ASN A 29 4.32 -2.61 -29.71
N SER A 30 5.23 -3.39 -29.11
CA SER A 30 4.91 -4.70 -28.52
C SER A 30 4.26 -4.59 -27.14
N LEU A 31 4.68 -3.63 -26.29
CA LEU A 31 4.14 -3.44 -24.94
C LEU A 31 2.78 -2.71 -24.93
N HIS A 32 2.58 -1.73 -25.79
CA HIS A 32 1.39 -0.90 -25.83
C HIS A 32 0.06 -1.69 -25.86
N PRO A 33 -0.11 -2.74 -26.71
CA PRO A 33 -1.34 -3.53 -26.71
C PRO A 33 -1.52 -4.36 -25.43
N VAL A 34 -0.43 -4.87 -24.83
CA VAL A 34 -0.48 -5.65 -23.58
C VAL A 34 -0.86 -4.76 -22.40
N LEU A 35 -0.29 -3.55 -22.34
CA LEU A 35 -0.64 -2.53 -21.35
C LEU A 35 -2.12 -2.17 -21.46
N LEU A 36 -2.59 -1.81 -22.66
CA LEU A 36 -3.99 -1.44 -22.88
C LEU A 36 -4.94 -2.60 -22.54
N ALA A 37 -4.62 -3.83 -22.94
CA ALA A 37 -5.41 -5.01 -22.60
C ALA A 37 -5.50 -5.21 -21.09
N SER A 38 -4.42 -4.97 -20.34
CA SER A 38 -4.41 -5.07 -18.88
C SER A 38 -5.31 -4.01 -18.23
N PHE A 39 -5.25 -2.75 -18.68
CA PHE A 39 -6.14 -1.69 -18.19
C PHE A 39 -7.61 -1.97 -18.50
N VAL A 40 -7.92 -2.44 -19.72
CA VAL A 40 -9.29 -2.79 -20.11
C VAL A 40 -9.80 -3.98 -19.28
N CYS A 41 -8.97 -5.00 -19.07
CA CYS A 41 -9.32 -6.17 -18.26
C CYS A 41 -9.59 -5.79 -16.79
N VAL A 42 -8.71 -5.01 -16.18
CA VAL A 42 -8.86 -4.51 -14.81
C VAL A 42 -10.08 -3.60 -14.70
N GLY A 43 -10.31 -2.74 -15.69
CA GLY A 43 -11.47 -1.86 -15.76
C GLY A 43 -12.78 -2.65 -15.85
N ALA A 44 -12.86 -3.64 -16.74
CA ALA A 44 -14.02 -4.51 -16.88
C ALA A 44 -14.31 -5.30 -15.60
N CYS A 45 -13.28 -5.86 -14.97
CA CYS A 45 -13.40 -6.55 -13.68
C CYS A 45 -13.88 -5.60 -12.57
N SER A 46 -13.35 -4.38 -12.54
CA SER A 46 -13.74 -3.35 -11.56
C SER A 46 -15.20 -2.93 -11.72
N ILE A 47 -15.67 -2.74 -12.96
CA ILE A 47 -17.09 -2.44 -13.24
C ILE A 47 -17.99 -3.61 -12.81
N GLY A 48 -17.59 -4.85 -13.11
CA GLY A 48 -18.31 -6.04 -12.68
C GLY A 48 -18.42 -6.13 -11.15
N LEU A 49 -17.32 -5.92 -10.43
CA LEU A 49 -17.29 -5.88 -8.98
C LEU A 49 -18.11 -4.72 -8.41
N ALA A 50 -18.08 -3.54 -9.04
CA ALA A 50 -18.88 -2.40 -8.62
C ALA A 50 -20.39 -2.67 -8.75
N PHE A 51 -20.81 -3.32 -9.84
CA PHE A 51 -22.21 -3.73 -10.05
C PHE A 51 -22.68 -4.74 -9.00
N ILE A 52 -21.87 -5.78 -8.74
CA ILE A 52 -22.16 -6.77 -7.69
C ILE A 52 -22.24 -6.09 -6.32
N THR A 53 -21.28 -5.20 -6.02
CA THR A 53 -21.23 -4.45 -4.77
C THR A 53 -22.46 -3.57 -4.59
N TYR A 54 -22.92 -2.89 -5.64
CA TYR A 54 -24.14 -2.07 -5.60
C TYR A 54 -25.36 -2.92 -5.25
N TYR A 55 -25.54 -4.06 -5.93
CA TYR A 55 -26.67 -4.95 -5.67
C TYR A 55 -26.63 -5.52 -4.24
N LEU A 56 -25.44 -5.92 -3.80
CA LEU A 56 -25.20 -6.45 -2.46
C LEU A 56 -25.46 -5.39 -1.38
N HIS A 57 -25.08 -4.13 -1.64
CA HIS A 57 -25.32 -3.02 -0.74
C HIS A 57 -26.81 -2.74 -0.58
N GLN A 58 -27.61 -2.77 -1.65
CA GLN A 58 -29.05 -2.55 -1.57
C GLN A 58 -29.74 -3.62 -0.70
N VAL A 59 -29.40 -4.89 -0.90
CA VAL A 59 -29.98 -6.02 -0.14
C VAL A 59 -29.56 -5.96 1.33
N PHE A 60 -28.28 -5.71 1.62
CA PHE A 60 -27.81 -5.59 2.99
C PHE A 60 -28.27 -4.31 3.68
N ALA A 61 -28.38 -3.19 2.98
CA ALA A 61 -28.83 -1.92 3.56
C ALA A 61 -30.25 -2.05 4.11
N TRP A 62 -31.14 -2.72 3.37
CA TRP A 62 -32.50 -2.99 3.85
C TRP A 62 -32.52 -3.94 5.07
N ALA A 63 -31.70 -4.99 5.07
CA ALA A 63 -31.59 -5.94 6.18
C ALA A 63 -30.97 -5.31 7.46
N ILE A 64 -29.94 -4.48 7.29
CA ILE A 64 -29.26 -3.71 8.34
C ILE A 64 -30.23 -2.69 8.94
N TYR A 65 -30.97 -1.96 8.11
CA TYR A 65 -31.93 -0.95 8.56
C TYR A 65 -32.95 -1.53 9.54
N LYS A 66 -33.49 -2.73 9.25
CA LYS A 66 -34.52 -3.35 10.09
C LYS A 66 -34.01 -3.88 11.43
N ARG A 67 -32.72 -4.23 11.54
CA ARG A 67 -32.10 -4.73 12.79
C ARG A 67 -31.46 -3.64 13.65
N ILE A 68 -31.03 -2.52 13.06
CA ILE A 68 -30.18 -1.51 13.74
C ILE A 68 -30.95 -0.24 14.13
N SER A 69 -32.16 0.00 13.62
CA SER A 69 -32.87 1.26 13.85
C SER A 69 -33.23 1.56 15.32
N ALA A 70 -33.12 0.60 16.23
CA ALA A 70 -33.43 0.76 17.65
C ALA A 70 -32.25 1.27 18.51
N ASP A 71 -30.99 1.23 18.02
CA ASP A 71 -29.82 1.59 18.83
C ASP A 71 -28.75 2.37 18.03
N VAL A 72 -28.52 3.62 18.45
CA VAL A 72 -27.54 4.54 17.86
C VAL A 72 -26.09 4.10 18.10
N ASP A 73 -25.82 3.35 19.16
CA ASP A 73 -24.47 2.92 19.52
C ASP A 73 -23.97 1.80 18.61
N VAL A 74 -24.85 0.87 18.24
CA VAL A 74 -24.55 -0.21 17.28
C VAL A 74 -24.20 0.38 15.91
N ARG A 75 -24.98 1.38 15.45
CA ARG A 75 -24.71 2.09 14.20
C ARG A 75 -23.34 2.77 14.20
N ARG A 76 -22.95 3.42 15.29
CA ARG A 76 -21.66 4.12 15.40
C ARG A 76 -20.47 3.16 15.34
N ARG A 77 -20.56 1.99 15.99
CA ARG A 77 -19.52 0.95 15.94
C ARG A 77 -19.35 0.39 14.52
N HIS A 78 -20.44 0.15 13.80
CA HIS A 78 -20.38 -0.30 12.40
C HIS A 78 -19.74 0.73 11.47
N LEU A 79 -20.06 2.02 11.64
CA LEU A 79 -19.45 3.09 10.84
C LEU A 79 -17.93 3.15 11.07
N GLN A 80 -17.49 3.08 12.34
CA GLN A 80 -16.07 3.07 12.69
C GLN A 80 -15.35 1.87 12.09
N TYR A 81 -15.97 0.68 12.15
CA TYR A 81 -15.42 -0.53 11.56
C TYR A 81 -15.31 -0.44 10.02
N GLN A 82 -16.32 0.10 9.36
CA GLN A 82 -16.31 0.30 7.90
C GLN A 82 -15.23 1.30 7.49
N LEU A 83 -15.15 2.45 8.16
CA LEU A 83 -14.12 3.46 7.91
C LEU A 83 -12.72 2.89 8.11
N TYR A 84 -12.51 2.12 9.19
CA TYR A 84 -11.27 1.43 9.45
C TYR A 84 -10.93 0.44 8.32
N LEU A 85 -11.87 -0.41 7.88
CA LEU A 85 -11.62 -1.38 6.81
C LEU A 85 -11.27 -0.72 5.47
N VAL A 86 -11.95 0.37 5.12
CA VAL A 86 -11.68 1.11 3.87
C VAL A 86 -10.30 1.74 3.93
N THR A 87 -9.98 2.41 5.04
CA THR A 87 -8.67 3.02 5.26
C THR A 87 -7.58 1.94 5.29
N ALA A 88 -7.80 0.81 5.95
CA ALA A 88 -6.86 -0.30 6.01
C ALA A 88 -6.56 -0.89 4.62
N LYS A 89 -7.58 -1.05 3.76
CA LYS A 89 -7.39 -1.49 2.37
C LYS A 89 -6.56 -0.49 1.57
N LEU A 90 -6.89 0.80 1.66
CA LEU A 90 -6.15 1.85 0.97
C LEU A 90 -4.70 1.95 1.48
N CYS A 91 -4.49 1.74 2.77
CA CYS A 91 -3.18 1.77 3.42
C CYS A 91 -2.33 0.59 2.95
N LEU A 92 -2.92 -0.61 2.87
CA LEU A 92 -2.25 -1.80 2.34
C LEU A 92 -1.82 -1.58 0.90
N PHE A 93 -2.74 -1.10 0.04
CA PHE A 93 -2.44 -0.85 -1.38
C PHE A 93 -1.27 0.14 -1.56
N SER A 94 -1.35 1.29 -0.89
CA SER A 94 -0.31 2.33 -1.00
C SER A 94 1.02 1.91 -0.37
N SER A 95 1.00 1.20 0.75
CA SER A 95 2.23 0.76 1.44
C SER A 95 2.93 -0.37 0.67
N VAL A 96 2.18 -1.36 0.16
CA VAL A 96 2.74 -2.45 -0.66
C VAL A 96 3.23 -1.91 -1.99
N GLY A 97 2.48 -1.02 -2.65
CA GLY A 97 2.89 -0.38 -3.89
C GLY A 97 4.20 0.39 -3.72
N PHE A 98 4.31 1.20 -2.66
CA PHE A 98 5.56 1.87 -2.31
C PHE A 98 6.71 0.87 -2.10
N LEU A 99 6.53 -0.14 -1.24
CA LEU A 99 7.60 -1.11 -0.93
C LEU A 99 8.06 -1.90 -2.16
N PHE A 100 7.13 -2.23 -3.05
CA PHE A 100 7.43 -2.96 -4.28
C PHE A 100 8.24 -2.10 -5.24
N ILE A 101 7.75 -0.91 -5.60
CA ILE A 101 8.45 -0.05 -6.56
C ILE A 101 9.79 0.40 -5.98
N TYR A 102 9.83 0.85 -4.72
CA TYR A 102 11.07 1.23 -4.04
C TYR A 102 12.06 0.07 -3.97
N GLY A 103 11.61 -1.12 -3.55
CA GLY A 103 12.46 -2.30 -3.41
C GLY A 103 13.04 -2.79 -4.75
N PHE A 104 12.29 -2.72 -5.85
CA PHE A 104 12.78 -3.19 -7.15
C PHE A 104 13.58 -2.13 -7.92
N VAL A 105 13.25 -0.84 -7.78
CA VAL A 105 13.89 0.24 -8.55
C VAL A 105 15.15 0.76 -7.86
N GLU A 106 15.10 0.98 -6.55
CA GLU A 106 16.16 1.68 -5.83
C GLU A 106 17.17 0.74 -5.15
N LEU A 107 16.75 -0.49 -4.83
CA LEU A 107 17.57 -1.39 -4.01
C LEU A 107 18.29 -2.42 -4.87
N ARG A 108 19.61 -2.52 -4.64
CA ARG A 108 20.44 -3.57 -5.21
C ARG A 108 20.25 -4.89 -4.43
N PRO A 109 20.16 -6.04 -5.11
CA PRO A 109 19.88 -7.33 -4.47
C PRO A 109 20.99 -7.80 -3.52
N GLU A 110 22.22 -7.32 -3.71
CA GLU A 110 23.38 -7.66 -2.90
C GLU A 110 23.38 -6.97 -1.53
N GLN A 111 22.54 -5.94 -1.35
CA GLN A 111 22.51 -5.16 -0.12
C GLN A 111 21.50 -5.74 0.88
N PRO A 112 21.81 -5.76 2.19
CA PRO A 112 20.91 -6.30 3.21
C PRO A 112 19.57 -5.54 3.28
N GLU A 113 19.54 -4.29 2.84
CA GLU A 113 18.33 -3.47 2.80
C GLU A 113 17.24 -4.07 1.90
N PHE A 114 17.62 -4.82 0.85
CA PHE A 114 16.68 -5.45 -0.07
C PHE A 114 15.91 -6.57 0.63
N ALA A 115 16.62 -7.42 1.37
CA ALA A 115 16.03 -8.50 2.14
C ALA A 115 15.06 -7.95 3.22
N VAL A 116 15.43 -6.86 3.89
CA VAL A 116 14.56 -6.19 4.87
C VAL A 116 13.29 -5.64 4.22
N THR A 117 13.41 -5.00 3.06
CA THR A 117 12.25 -4.45 2.33
C THR A 117 11.31 -5.55 1.87
N MET A 118 11.84 -6.67 1.37
CA MET A 118 11.05 -7.84 0.97
C MET A 118 10.35 -8.51 2.15
N LEU A 119 10.94 -8.50 3.35
CA LEU A 119 10.29 -8.95 4.59
C LEU A 119 9.22 -7.97 5.08
N LEU A 120 9.36 -6.68 4.77
CA LEU A 120 8.37 -5.65 5.12
C LEU A 120 7.07 -5.79 4.30
N VAL A 121 7.13 -6.33 3.08
CA VAL A 121 5.95 -6.56 2.24
C VAL A 121 4.91 -7.47 2.91
N PRO A 122 5.23 -8.70 3.37
CA PRO A 122 4.26 -9.53 4.08
C PRO A 122 3.85 -8.91 5.42
N LEU A 123 4.75 -8.19 6.10
CA LEU A 123 4.40 -7.48 7.34
C LEU A 123 3.33 -6.40 7.08
N ALA A 124 3.42 -5.67 5.97
CA ALA A 124 2.43 -4.67 5.57
C ALA A 124 1.04 -5.28 5.30
N VAL A 125 0.99 -6.53 4.84
CA VAL A 125 -0.26 -7.29 4.64
C VAL A 125 -0.81 -7.85 5.97
N LEU A 126 0.05 -8.37 6.83
CA LEU A 126 -0.35 -8.97 8.11
C LEU A 126 -0.82 -7.93 9.14
N LYS A 127 -0.20 -6.75 9.18
CA LYS A 127 -0.52 -5.68 10.13
C LYS A 127 -2.02 -5.32 10.17
N PRO A 128 -2.72 -5.00 9.06
CA PRO A 128 -4.13 -4.66 9.10
C PRO A 128 -5.02 -5.85 9.56
N ILE A 129 -4.62 -7.09 9.29
CA ILE A 129 -5.34 -8.29 9.74
C ILE A 129 -5.27 -8.42 11.26
N LEU A 130 -4.07 -8.32 11.82
CA LEU A 130 -3.84 -8.30 13.27
C LEU A 130 -4.62 -7.15 13.93
N ALA A 131 -4.63 -5.99 13.31
CA ALA A 131 -5.36 -4.83 13.82
C ALA A 131 -6.89 -5.04 13.83
N VAL A 132 -7.48 -5.66 12.79
CA VAL A 132 -8.90 -6.09 12.83
C VAL A 132 -9.13 -7.07 13.98
N TYR A 133 -8.24 -8.04 14.14
CA TYR A 133 -8.35 -9.07 15.17
C TYR A 133 -8.38 -8.46 16.59
N PHE A 134 -7.41 -7.60 16.92
CA PHE A 134 -7.35 -6.96 18.24
C PHE A 134 -8.52 -6.02 18.51
N ILE A 135 -8.99 -5.27 17.49
CA ILE A 135 -10.17 -4.42 17.63
C ILE A 135 -11.43 -5.26 17.92
N LYS A 136 -11.57 -6.44 17.30
CA LYS A 136 -12.72 -7.33 17.54
C LYS A 136 -12.69 -7.99 18.91
N HIS A 137 -11.51 -8.29 19.45
CA HIS A 137 -11.34 -8.90 20.77
C HIS A 137 -11.29 -7.87 21.91
N GLU A 138 -11.46 -6.57 21.63
CA GLU A 138 -11.42 -5.47 22.61
C GLU A 138 -10.16 -5.50 23.52
N VAL A 139 -9.01 -5.98 23.01
CA VAL A 139 -7.77 -6.11 23.79
C VAL A 139 -6.95 -4.83 23.70
N THR A 140 -6.92 -4.03 24.77
CA THR A 140 -6.20 -2.75 24.84
C THR A 140 -4.69 -2.89 24.61
N SER A 141 -4.07 -3.94 25.15
CA SER A 141 -2.62 -4.19 24.95
C SER A 141 -2.27 -4.48 23.49
N GLY A 142 -3.11 -5.25 22.78
CA GLY A 142 -2.94 -5.52 21.36
C GLY A 142 -3.08 -4.26 20.51
N ALA A 143 -4.02 -3.37 20.84
CA ALA A 143 -4.18 -2.09 20.16
C ALA A 143 -2.93 -1.19 20.31
N MET A 144 -2.25 -1.20 21.46
CA MET A 144 -0.98 -0.48 21.65
C MET A 144 0.13 -1.02 20.75
N THR A 145 0.26 -2.34 20.63
CA THR A 145 1.22 -2.97 19.70
C THR A 145 0.96 -2.56 18.25
N ILE A 146 -0.30 -2.49 17.85
CA ILE A 146 -0.69 -2.04 16.51
C ILE A 146 -0.30 -0.58 16.27
N ILE A 147 -0.53 0.32 17.23
CA ILE A 147 -0.12 1.72 17.12
C ILE A 147 1.39 1.82 16.93
N ALA A 148 2.18 1.05 17.69
CA ALA A 148 3.63 1.01 17.52
C ALA A 148 4.03 0.57 16.11
N LEU A 149 3.35 -0.42 15.52
CA LEU A 149 3.60 -0.85 14.13
C LEU A 149 3.25 0.24 13.11
N TYR A 150 2.18 1.03 13.31
CA TYR A 150 1.85 2.17 12.45
C TYR A 150 2.88 3.29 12.55
N ILE A 151 3.39 3.58 13.75
CA ILE A 151 4.45 4.58 13.95
C ILE A 151 5.74 4.11 13.27
N ALA A 152 6.14 2.86 13.47
CA ALA A 152 7.32 2.27 12.83
C ALA A 152 7.22 2.32 11.30
N GLN A 153 6.05 1.98 10.74
CA GLN A 153 5.79 2.11 9.31
C GLN A 153 5.93 3.56 8.83
N THR A 154 5.35 4.52 9.56
CA THR A 154 5.41 5.94 9.19
C THR A 154 6.85 6.44 9.20
N ALA A 155 7.64 6.08 10.22
CA ALA A 155 9.04 6.46 10.33
C ALA A 155 9.87 5.89 9.16
N TYR A 156 9.64 4.62 8.80
CA TYR A 156 10.31 4.00 7.65
C TYR A 156 9.97 4.71 6.33
N LEU A 157 8.67 4.90 6.06
CA LEU A 157 8.21 5.59 4.85
C LEU A 157 8.79 7.00 4.75
N LEU A 158 8.74 7.77 5.85
CA LEU A 158 9.24 9.13 5.87
C LEU A 158 10.75 9.20 5.60
N SER A 159 11.54 8.32 6.23
CA SER A 159 12.98 8.24 6.00
C SER A 159 13.31 7.98 4.53
N ARG A 160 12.62 7.04 3.89
CA ARG A 160 12.85 6.71 2.47
C ARG A 160 12.37 7.79 1.52
N VAL A 161 11.24 8.43 1.79
CA VAL A 161 10.74 9.56 0.99
C VAL A 161 11.74 10.70 0.94
N VAL A 162 12.35 11.05 2.08
CA VAL A 162 13.35 12.13 2.14
C VAL A 162 14.59 11.80 1.30
N ILE A 163 15.03 10.53 1.31
CA ILE A 163 16.18 10.09 0.50
C ILE A 163 15.86 10.19 -0.99
N VAL A 164 14.68 9.71 -1.41
CA VAL A 164 14.26 9.73 -2.82
C VAL A 164 14.05 11.17 -3.31
N ALA A 165 13.41 12.02 -2.50
CA ALA A 165 13.16 13.43 -2.83
C ALA A 165 14.43 14.30 -2.86
N GLY A 166 15.54 13.83 -2.28
CA GLY A 166 16.82 14.54 -2.26
C GLY A 166 17.69 14.32 -3.51
N LYS A 167 17.25 13.49 -4.47
CA LYS A 167 17.99 13.20 -5.70
C LYS A 167 17.91 14.39 -6.66
N SER A 168 19.04 14.77 -7.26
CA SER A 168 19.11 15.92 -8.19
C SER A 168 18.54 15.62 -9.58
N GLU A 169 18.51 14.36 -9.97
CA GLU A 169 17.90 13.90 -11.22
C GLU A 169 16.71 13.00 -10.90
N GLN A 170 15.54 13.43 -11.36
CA GLN A 170 14.27 12.76 -11.10
C GLN A 170 13.91 11.85 -12.27
N SER A 171 13.81 10.55 -12.03
CA SER A 171 13.30 9.59 -13.00
C SER A 171 11.77 9.47 -12.88
N ALA A 172 11.11 9.01 -13.95
CA ALA A 172 9.67 8.71 -13.93
C ALA A 172 9.29 7.69 -12.83
N ALA A 173 10.23 6.83 -12.44
CA ALA A 173 10.04 5.88 -11.35
C ALA A 173 10.05 6.58 -9.96
N ASP A 174 10.86 7.62 -9.78
CA ASP A 174 10.92 8.37 -8.52
C ASP A 174 9.59 9.10 -8.26
N ASP A 175 8.96 9.65 -9.31
CA ASP A 175 7.64 10.28 -9.22
C ASP A 175 6.55 9.31 -8.78
N ALA A 176 6.57 8.08 -9.31
CA ALA A 176 5.67 7.02 -8.87
C ALA A 176 5.90 6.64 -7.40
N ILE A 177 7.16 6.53 -6.97
CA ILE A 177 7.52 6.24 -5.58
C ILE A 177 6.95 7.32 -4.64
N ILE A 178 7.15 8.61 -4.96
CA ILE A 178 6.65 9.74 -4.17
C ILE A 178 5.12 9.74 -4.12
N PHE A 179 4.44 9.45 -5.23
CA PHE A 179 2.99 9.37 -5.29
C PHE A 179 2.45 8.27 -4.35
N PHE A 180 2.99 7.06 -4.40
CA PHE A 180 2.56 5.98 -3.51
C PHE A 180 2.91 6.27 -2.04
N ALA A 181 4.06 6.89 -1.79
CA ALA A 181 4.47 7.22 -0.43
C ALA A 181 3.59 8.31 0.21
N THR A 182 3.25 9.37 -0.53
CA THR A 182 2.34 10.41 -0.06
C THR A 182 0.94 9.84 0.24
N ALA A 183 0.42 8.98 -0.64
CA ALA A 183 -0.82 8.25 -0.40
C ALA A 183 -0.74 7.35 0.85
N ALA A 184 0.37 6.65 1.05
CA ALA A 184 0.59 5.79 2.21
C ALA A 184 0.66 6.58 3.54
N LEU A 185 1.33 7.73 3.54
CA LEU A 185 1.40 8.62 4.70
C LEU A 185 0.02 9.16 5.07
N PHE A 186 -0.72 9.69 4.08
CA PHE A 186 -2.08 10.18 4.28
C PHE A 186 -3.00 9.09 4.86
N CYS A 187 -2.95 7.90 4.29
CA CYS A 187 -3.77 6.78 4.74
C CYS A 187 -3.37 6.28 6.13
N THR A 188 -2.08 6.33 6.47
CA THR A 188 -1.59 5.96 7.80
C THR A 188 -2.10 6.94 8.87
N ILE A 189 -2.14 8.24 8.59
CA ILE A 189 -2.70 9.26 9.50
C ILE A 189 -4.19 8.99 9.76
N LEU A 190 -4.97 8.74 8.70
CA LEU A 190 -6.38 8.39 8.84
C LEU A 190 -6.56 7.12 9.68
N THR A 191 -5.71 6.11 9.47
CA THR A 191 -5.79 4.88 10.25
C THR A 191 -5.47 5.11 11.71
N LEU A 192 -4.46 5.91 12.02
CA LEU A 192 -4.10 6.27 13.39
C LEU A 192 -5.29 6.95 14.10
N ALA A 193 -5.96 7.89 13.42
CA ALA A 193 -7.15 8.55 13.94
C ALA A 193 -8.28 7.55 14.26
N THR A 194 -8.52 6.57 13.38
CA THR A 194 -9.54 5.52 13.63
C THR A 194 -9.20 4.64 14.82
N VAL A 195 -7.92 4.27 15.01
CA VAL A 195 -7.47 3.43 16.14
C VAL A 195 -7.56 4.20 17.46
N ILE A 196 -7.17 5.48 17.48
CA ILE A 196 -7.32 6.35 18.66
C ILE A 196 -8.79 6.48 19.05
N GLN A 197 -9.68 6.65 18.06
CA GLN A 197 -11.11 6.73 18.32
C GLN A 197 -11.68 5.42 18.89
N CYS A 198 -11.14 4.26 18.48
CA CYS A 198 -11.50 2.96 19.05
C CYS A 198 -11.02 2.84 20.49
N LEU A 199 -9.77 3.23 20.79
CA LEU A 199 -9.22 3.18 22.15
C LEU A 199 -10.00 4.05 23.13
N ARG A 200 -10.34 5.29 22.75
CA ARG A 200 -11.16 6.18 23.60
C ARG A 200 -12.54 5.59 23.92
N ASN A 201 -13.06 4.74 23.04
CA ASN A 201 -14.33 4.06 23.24
C ASN A 201 -14.20 2.88 24.20
N PHE A 202 -13.08 2.14 24.16
CA PHE A 202 -12.78 1.06 25.09
C PHE A 202 -12.52 1.58 26.50
N ASP A 203 -11.73 2.64 26.63
CA ASP A 203 -11.42 3.29 27.90
C ASP A 203 -12.69 3.73 28.65
N ARG A 204 -13.64 4.33 27.92
CA ARG A 204 -14.95 4.69 28.49
C ARG A 204 -15.75 3.47 28.98
N ARG A 205 -15.64 2.32 28.33
CA ARG A 205 -16.34 1.10 28.76
C ARG A 205 -15.72 0.50 30.01
N GLN A 206 -14.39 0.50 30.11
CA GLN A 206 -13.67 0.00 31.28
C GLN A 206 -13.96 0.86 32.52
N SER A 207 -13.83 2.19 32.41
CA SER A 207 -14.15 3.11 33.51
C SER A 207 -15.59 3.01 34.01
N ASN A 208 -16.56 2.71 33.14
CA ASN A 208 -17.96 2.51 33.56
C ASN A 208 -18.19 1.18 34.25
N ASN A 209 -17.35 0.16 33.99
CA ASN A 209 -17.42 -1.13 34.66
C ASN A 209 -16.78 -1.06 36.05
N ASP A 210 -15.65 -0.37 36.18
CA ASP A 210 -14.94 -0.19 37.45
C ASP A 210 -15.71 0.68 38.47
N GLY A 211 -16.67 1.50 38.00
CA GLY A 211 -17.55 2.28 38.87
C GLY A 211 -18.81 1.54 39.34
N LEU A 212 -19.02 0.30 38.88
CA LEU A 212 -20.14 -0.57 39.25
C LEU A 212 -19.72 -1.72 40.18
N GLU A 213 -18.42 -1.88 40.43
CA GLU A 213 -17.83 -2.78 41.44
C GLU A 213 -17.44 -2.01 42.71
#